data_AF-A0A934EH39-F1
#
_entry.id   AF-A0A934EH39-F1
#
_cell.length_a   1.000
_cell.length_b   1.000
_cell.length_c   1.000
_cell.angle_alpha   90.00
_cell.angle_beta   90.00
_cell.angle_gamma   90.00
#
_symmetry.space_group_name_H-M   'P 1'
#
loop_
_entity.id
_entity.type
_entity.pdbx_description
1 polymer ?
#
loop_
_entity_poly.entity_id
_entity_poly.type
_entity_poly.pdbx_seq_one_letter_code
_entity_poly.pdbx_strand_id
1 'polypeptide(L)' 'MPEVVEPEITEPVTWSLEFFIPFSLLEKYVGTTGKVEGQSWQANFYKCGDETSHPHWASWTPLPEKNFHLPECFGRITFE' A
#
# COMPACT_ATOMS: atom_id res chain seq x y z
N MET A 1 -1.89 12.10 15.87
CA MET A 1 -3.10 12.66 15.22
C MET A 1 -4.32 12.15 15.96
N PRO A 2 -5.44 12.88 15.94
CA PRO A 2 -6.69 12.36 16.48
C PRO A 2 -7.13 11.11 15.69
N GLU A 3 -7.92 10.26 16.34
CA GLU A 3 -8.48 9.05 15.73
C GLU A 3 -9.49 9.39 14.62
N VAL A 4 -10.21 10.51 14.78
CA VAL A 4 -11.19 11.03 13.82
C VAL A 4 -10.91 12.52 13.59
N VAL A 5 -10.90 12.94 12.33
CA VAL A 5 -10.71 14.34 11.93
C VAL A 5 -12.06 14.90 11.51
N GLU A 6 -12.76 15.55 12.44
CA GLU A 6 -14.08 16.15 12.23
C GLU A 6 -14.14 17.55 12.85
N PRO A 7 -14.46 18.61 12.06
CA PRO A 7 -14.74 18.56 10.62
C PRO A 7 -13.48 18.25 9.79
N GLU A 8 -13.67 17.86 8.52
CA GLU A 8 -12.56 17.64 7.58
C GLU A 8 -11.65 18.88 7.46
N ILE A 9 -10.34 18.64 7.36
CA ILE A 9 -9.36 19.72 7.15
C ILE A 9 -9.49 20.24 5.72
N THR A 10 -9.86 21.51 5.56
CA THR A 10 -10.08 22.14 4.26
C THR A 10 -8.83 22.71 3.62
N GLU A 11 -7.78 22.94 4.42
CA GLU A 11 -6.51 23.48 3.95
C GLU A 11 -5.55 22.35 3.52
N PRO A 12 -4.61 22.61 2.60
CA PRO A 12 -3.60 21.62 2.23
C PRO A 12 -2.78 21.14 3.44
N VAL A 13 -2.73 19.82 3.64
CA VAL A 13 -1.93 19.19 4.71
C VAL A 13 -0.85 18.31 4.11
N THR A 14 0.39 18.52 4.54
CA THR A 14 1.49 17.58 4.29
C THR A 14 1.63 16.66 5.49
N TRP A 15 1.56 15.36 5.24
CA TRP A 15 1.80 14.32 6.24
C TRP A 15 2.63 13.19 5.62
N SER A 16 3.31 12.44 6.46
CA SER A 16 4.05 11.23 6.08
C SER A 16 3.69 10.09 7.02
N LEU A 17 3.81 8.86 6.50
CA LEU A 17 3.64 7.63 7.26
C LEU A 17 4.75 6.67 6.86
N GLU A 18 5.31 6.00 7.86
CA GLU A 18 6.33 4.96 7.69
C GLU A 18 5.87 3.71 8.43
N PHE A 19 6.15 2.55 7.84
CA PHE A 19 5.89 1.26 8.47
C PHE A 19 6.96 0.26 8.07
N PHE A 20 7.13 -0.76 8.91
CA PHE A 20 8.03 -1.87 8.67
C PHE A 20 7.25 -3.18 8.71
N ILE A 21 7.38 -3.99 7.66
CA ILE A 21 6.83 -5.35 7.60
C ILE A 21 7.98 -6.34 7.78
N PRO A 22 8.08 -7.04 8.93
CA PRO A 22 9.07 -8.09 9.11
C PRO A 22 8.81 -9.23 8.12
N PHE A 23 9.84 -9.74 7.45
CA PHE A 23 9.67 -10.90 6.56
C PHE A 23 9.12 -12.13 7.28
N SER A 24 9.45 -12.31 8.56
CA SER A 24 8.90 -13.38 9.40
C SER A 24 7.38 -13.33 9.56
N LEU A 25 6.74 -12.19 9.30
CA LEU A 25 5.28 -12.09 9.23
C LEU A 25 4.75 -12.78 7.97
N LEU A 26 5.40 -12.57 6.83
CA LEU A 26 5.02 -13.13 5.53
C LEU A 26 5.33 -14.63 5.47
N GLU A 27 6.45 -15.06 6.06
CA GLU A 27 6.92 -16.46 6.04
C GLU A 27 5.90 -17.45 6.63
N LYS A 28 5.02 -16.97 7.51
CA LYS A 28 3.90 -17.76 8.05
C LYS A 28 2.90 -18.21 6.99
N TYR A 29 2.84 -17.52 5.86
CA TYR A 29 1.86 -17.75 4.80
C TYR A 29 2.51 -18.27 3.50
N VAL A 30 3.73 -17.82 3.19
CA VAL A 30 4.40 -18.15 1.91
C VAL A 30 5.56 -19.14 2.06
N GLY A 31 5.89 -19.55 3.29
CA GLY A 31 7.10 -20.32 3.59
C GLY A 31 8.34 -19.43 3.73
N THR A 32 9.51 -20.04 3.92
CA THR A 32 10.76 -19.29 4.16
C THR A 32 11.10 -18.38 2.98
N THR A 33 11.45 -17.11 3.25
CA THR A 33 11.85 -16.15 2.20
C THR A 33 13.31 -16.34 1.79
N GLY A 34 14.15 -16.90 2.67
CA GLY A 34 15.57 -17.11 2.41
C GLY A 34 16.35 -15.79 2.27
N LYS A 35 17.42 -15.80 1.46
CA LYS A 35 18.19 -14.59 1.15
C LYS A 35 17.37 -13.71 0.18
N VAL A 36 16.85 -12.59 0.66
CA VAL A 36 15.97 -11.69 -0.13
C VAL A 36 16.72 -10.83 -1.15
N GLU A 37 18.00 -10.54 -0.93
CA GLU A 37 18.83 -9.76 -1.88
C GLU A 37 18.83 -10.43 -3.26
N GLY A 38 18.55 -9.64 -4.29
CA GLY A 38 18.37 -10.07 -5.68
C GLY A 38 17.00 -10.68 -5.99
N GLN A 39 16.13 -10.89 -5.00
CA GLN A 39 14.78 -11.38 -5.26
C GLN A 39 13.89 -10.29 -5.85
N SER A 40 12.93 -10.75 -6.64
CA SER A 40 11.90 -9.92 -7.23
C SER A 40 10.54 -10.39 -6.76
N TRP A 41 9.79 -9.51 -6.11
CA TRP A 41 8.43 -9.80 -5.66
C TRP A 41 7.41 -9.00 -6.45
N GLN A 42 6.16 -9.44 -6.40
CA GLN A 42 5.02 -8.75 -7.01
C GLN A 42 4.27 -7.98 -5.92
N ALA A 43 4.06 -6.68 -6.13
CA ALA A 43 3.36 -5.82 -5.18
C ALA A 43 2.69 -4.63 -5.88
N ASN A 44 1.77 -3.98 -5.18
CA ASN A 44 1.23 -2.69 -5.54
C ASN A 44 1.00 -1.87 -4.26
N PHE A 45 0.88 -0.55 -4.39
CA PHE A 45 0.74 0.39 -3.27
C PHE A 45 -0.42 1.34 -3.56
N TYR A 46 -1.22 1.63 -2.54
CA TYR A 46 -2.51 2.30 -2.70
C TYR A 46 -2.68 3.49 -1.75
N LYS A 47 -3.49 4.45 -2.19
CA LYS A 47 -4.11 5.46 -1.33
C LYS A 47 -5.61 5.46 -1.58
N CYS A 48 -6.40 5.43 -0.52
CA CYS A 48 -7.86 5.61 -0.60
C CYS A 48 -8.37 6.56 0.49
N GLY A 49 -9.64 6.96 0.34
CA GLY A 49 -10.33 7.87 1.24
C GLY A 49 -11.84 7.79 1.05
N ASP A 50 -12.41 6.59 1.19
CA ASP A 50 -13.79 6.26 0.81
C ASP A 50 -14.83 7.09 1.57
N GLU A 51 -14.61 7.34 2.86
CA GLU A 51 -15.52 8.06 3.76
C GLU A 51 -15.07 9.52 4.01
N THR A 52 -14.32 10.11 3.09
CA THR A 52 -13.98 11.55 3.12
C THR A 52 -14.99 12.37 2.31
N SER A 53 -15.07 13.70 2.46
CA SER A 53 -15.97 14.51 1.60
C SER A 53 -15.56 14.48 0.11
N HIS A 54 -14.32 14.09 -0.18
CA HIS A 54 -13.80 13.90 -1.51
C HIS A 54 -13.28 12.46 -1.72
N PRO A 55 -14.15 11.46 -1.97
CA PRO A 55 -13.71 10.08 -2.16
C PRO A 55 -12.70 9.93 -3.32
N HIS A 56 -11.58 9.28 -3.04
CA HIS A 56 -10.48 9.15 -3.99
C HIS A 56 -9.74 7.82 -3.82
N TRP A 57 -9.15 7.36 -4.92
CA TRP A 57 -8.38 6.12 -5.02
C TRP A 57 -7.20 6.34 -5.95
N ALA A 58 -6.02 5.88 -5.54
CA ALA A 58 -4.80 5.93 -6.34
C ALA A 58 -4.00 4.64 -6.14
N SER A 59 -3.27 4.24 -7.18
CA SER A 59 -2.38 3.07 -7.17
C SER A 59 -1.04 3.41 -7.80
N TRP A 60 0.01 2.69 -7.39
CA TRP A 60 1.33 2.79 -8.00
C TRP A 60 1.34 2.19 -9.41
N THR A 61 0.88 0.95 -9.57
CA THR A 61 0.63 0.37 -10.90
C THR A 61 -0.83 0.53 -11.30
N PRO A 62 -1.13 0.81 -12.59
CA PRO A 62 -2.50 1.04 -13.06
C PRO A 62 -3.43 -0.15 -12.84
N LEU A 63 -4.72 0.14 -12.61
CA LEU A 63 -5.78 -0.85 -12.45
C LEU A 63 -6.87 -0.62 -13.50
N PRO A 64 -7.47 -1.68 -14.06
CA PRO A 64 -8.54 -1.57 -15.06
C PRO A 64 -9.88 -1.14 -14.45
N GLU A 65 -10.05 -1.33 -13.14
CA GLU A 65 -11.27 -1.02 -12.40
C GLU A 65 -10.94 -0.60 -10.96
N LYS A 66 -11.94 -0.14 -10.20
CA LYS A 66 -11.80 0.21 -8.78
C LYS A 66 -11.73 -1.04 -7.90
N ASN A 67 -10.69 -1.85 -8.11
CA ASN A 67 -10.45 -3.09 -7.40
C ASN A 67 -8.94 -3.22 -7.08
N PHE A 68 -8.59 -3.11 -5.80
CA PHE A 68 -7.21 -3.26 -5.34
C PHE A 68 -6.77 -4.72 -5.21
N HIS A 69 -7.67 -5.68 -5.35
CA HIS A 69 -7.40 -7.12 -5.19
C HIS A 69 -7.18 -7.82 -6.53
N LEU A 70 -6.35 -7.22 -7.41
CA LEU A 70 -5.99 -7.75 -8.73
C LEU A 70 -4.47 -8.04 -8.81
N PRO A 71 -4.02 -9.24 -8.38
CA PRO A 71 -2.60 -9.62 -8.42
C PRO A 71 -1.96 -9.53 -9.81
N GLU A 72 -2.74 -9.71 -10.87
CA GLU A 72 -2.29 -9.58 -12.27
C GLU A 72 -1.84 -8.17 -12.64
N CYS A 73 -2.25 -7.16 -11.87
CA CYS A 73 -1.86 -5.77 -12.07
C CYS A 73 -0.68 -5.35 -11.18
N PHE A 74 -0.08 -6.27 -10.41
CA PHE A 74 1.02 -5.93 -9.51
C PHE A 74 2.30 -5.58 -10.30
N GLY A 75 3.01 -4.59 -9.80
CA GLY A 75 4.36 -4.23 -10.26
C GLY A 75 5.42 -5.12 -9.64
N ARG A 76 6.66 -4.97 -10.12
CA ARG A 76 7.83 -5.71 -9.64
C ARG A 76 8.63 -4.85 -8.67
N ILE A 77 8.85 -5.36 -7.47
CA ILE A 77 9.83 -4.80 -6.51
C ILE A 77 11.06 -5.71 -6.48
N THR A 78 12.25 -5.13 -6.56
CA THR A 78 13.52 -5.86 -6.52
C THR A 78 14.27 -5.45 -5.26
N PHE A 79 14.70 -6.44 -4.48
CA PHE A 79 15.51 -6.21 -3.28
C PHE A 79 16.99 -6.19 -3.67
N GLU A 80 17.69 -5.15 -3.25
CA GLU A 80 19.14 -4.98 -3.42
C GLU A 80 19.93 -5.54 -2.24
#